data_AF-A0AAU3T7V8-F1
#
_entry.id   AF-A0AAU3T7V8-F1
#
_cell.length_a   1.000
_cell.length_b   1.000
_cell.length_c   1.000
_cell.angle_alpha   90.00
_cell.angle_beta   90.00
_cell.angle_gamma   90.00
#
_symmetry.space_group_name_H-M   'P 1'
#
loop_
_entity.id
_entity.type
_entity.pdbx_description
1 polymer ?
#
loop_
_entity_poly.entity_id
_entity_poly.type
_entity_poly.pdbx_seq_one_letter_code
_entity_poly.pdbx_strand_id
1 'polypeptide(L)'
;MSATLLVLNEVSVAPGRVDQVLAEWSRLNQKEPVAGRALYVSVDDGNVLEITPVKDIAELNGLNAGWHKLWESVSDDLVTDFRRHLLEFVEAPKDTTDPVPQTPYVQLRYIEVKPSTYAAYREWRENTIFDVVRRSDEVKTFLAYHSLISSQPGVMFVSGFECEPAQYQAVFTSPEYQEIVQQAGDRYIVGGESGLYTRVYKRADV
;
A
#
# COMPACT_ATOMS: atom_id res chain seq x y z
N MET A 1 -2.13 -4.85 15.88
CA MET A 1 -3.38 -4.26 15.39
C MET A 1 -2.99 -3.22 14.39
N SER A 2 -3.63 -3.23 13.22
CA SER A 2 -3.42 -2.24 12.16
C SER A 2 -3.58 -0.80 12.64
N ALA A 3 -2.77 0.12 12.11
CA ALA A 3 -2.92 1.53 12.38
C ALA A 3 -4.22 2.10 11.82
N THR A 4 -4.81 3.06 12.53
CA THR A 4 -6.03 3.77 12.12
C THR A 4 -5.80 4.73 10.96
N LEU A 5 -4.60 5.32 10.88
CA LEU A 5 -4.16 6.16 9.78
C LEU A 5 -2.80 5.69 9.27
N LEU A 6 -2.62 5.72 7.95
CA LEU A 6 -1.35 5.48 7.27
C LEU A 6 -0.98 6.67 6.40
N VAL A 7 0.30 7.02 6.40
CA VAL A 7 0.90 7.82 5.34
C VAL A 7 1.69 6.88 4.44
N LEU A 8 1.34 6.86 3.15
CA LEU A 8 2.19 6.29 2.12
C LEU A 8 2.99 7.41 1.48
N ASN A 9 4.28 7.19 1.28
CA ASN A 9 5.14 8.11 0.58
C ASN A 9 5.91 7.36 -0.51
N GLU A 10 5.59 7.64 -1.77
CA GLU A 10 6.11 6.93 -2.95
C GLU A 10 6.90 7.86 -3.87
N VAL A 11 8.03 7.38 -4.37
CA VAL A 11 8.85 8.08 -5.39
C VAL A 11 9.38 7.11 -6.43
N SER A 12 9.48 7.59 -7.68
CA SER A 12 10.27 6.94 -8.72
C SER A 12 11.71 7.42 -8.65
N VAL A 13 12.63 6.46 -8.62
CA VAL A 13 14.06 6.70 -8.51
C VAL A 13 14.71 6.54 -9.88
N ALA A 14 15.72 7.37 -10.17
CA ALA A 14 16.46 7.28 -11.42
C ALA A 14 17.18 5.91 -11.54
N PRO A 15 17.33 5.37 -12.76
CA PRO A 15 17.99 4.08 -12.97
C PRO A 15 19.36 3.99 -12.31
N GLY A 16 19.59 2.93 -11.53
CA GLY A 16 20.86 2.70 -10.82
C GLY A 16 21.07 3.55 -9.56
N ARG A 17 20.08 4.32 -9.11
CA ARG A 17 20.18 5.18 -7.91
C ARG A 17 19.42 4.64 -6.69
N VAL A 18 18.65 3.56 -6.84
CA VAL A 18 17.80 2.96 -5.78
C VAL A 18 18.56 2.72 -4.48
N ASP A 19 19.72 2.06 -4.53
CA ASP A 19 20.50 1.75 -3.33
C ASP A 19 20.98 3.01 -2.59
N GLN A 20 21.36 4.06 -3.34
CA GLN A 20 21.77 5.34 -2.76
C GLN A 20 20.59 6.03 -2.07
N VAL A 21 19.43 6.08 -2.74
CA VAL A 21 18.21 6.66 -2.17
C VAL A 21 17.78 5.90 -0.92
N LEU A 22 17.77 4.57 -0.94
CA LEU A 22 17.43 3.75 0.21
C LEU A 22 18.40 3.96 1.38
N ALA A 23 19.71 4.05 1.11
CA ALA A 23 20.71 4.27 2.16
C ALA A 23 20.51 5.63 2.85
N GLU A 24 20.30 6.70 2.09
CA GLU A 24 20.08 8.04 2.62
C GLU A 24 18.74 8.15 3.36
N TRP A 25 17.67 7.57 2.80
CA TRP A 25 16.36 7.51 3.44
C TRP A 25 16.41 6.74 4.75
N SER A 26 17.05 5.57 4.76
CA SER A 26 17.25 4.77 5.97
C SER A 26 18.07 5.51 7.02
N ARG A 27 19.14 6.22 6.60
CA ARG A 27 19.96 7.04 7.49
C ARG A 27 19.15 8.16 8.16
N LEU A 28 18.23 8.80 7.43
CA LEU A 28 17.33 9.81 7.99
C LEU A 28 16.29 9.19 8.92
N ASN A 29 15.70 8.05 8.54
CA ASN A 29 14.76 7.30 9.38
C ASN A 29 15.39 6.85 10.71
N GLN A 30 16.67 6.49 10.71
CA GLN A 30 17.39 6.14 11.94
C GLN A 30 17.65 7.36 12.85
N LYS A 31 17.86 8.55 12.27
CA LYS A 31 18.04 9.80 13.02
C LYS A 31 16.73 10.34 13.59
N GLU A 32 15.63 10.13 12.87
CA GLU A 32 14.29 10.61 13.20
C GLU A 32 13.31 9.43 13.24
N PRO A 33 13.43 8.52 14.23
CA PRO A 33 12.70 7.27 14.25
C PRO A 33 11.20 7.48 14.48
N VAL A 34 10.40 6.77 13.68
CA VAL A 34 8.95 6.67 13.87
C VAL A 34 8.57 5.20 14.03
N ALA A 35 7.88 4.90 15.11
CA ALA A 35 7.54 3.52 15.46
C ALA A 35 6.64 2.88 14.41
N GLY A 36 6.99 1.67 13.97
CA GLY A 36 6.20 0.90 13.01
C GLY A 36 6.28 1.38 11.56
N ARG A 37 7.11 2.39 11.26
CA ARG A 37 7.43 2.75 9.87
C ARG A 37 8.14 1.58 9.17
N ALA A 38 7.86 1.40 7.88
CA ALA A 38 8.56 0.42 7.06
C ALA A 38 8.91 0.98 5.68
N LEU A 39 10.10 0.63 5.18
CA LEU A 39 10.61 1.04 3.87
C LEU A 39 10.66 -0.14 2.90
N TYR A 40 10.27 0.10 1.66
CA TYR A 40 10.17 -0.91 0.61
C TYR A 40 10.66 -0.41 -0.74
N VAL A 41 11.02 -1.35 -1.61
CA VAL A 41 11.36 -1.13 -3.02
C VAL A 41 10.47 -1.99 -3.91
N SER A 42 9.95 -1.41 -4.99
CA SER A 42 9.13 -2.15 -5.94
C SER A 42 9.96 -3.21 -6.65
N VAL A 43 9.38 -4.40 -6.81
CA VAL A 43 10.04 -5.52 -7.49
C VAL A 43 10.17 -5.31 -9.00
N ASP A 44 9.32 -4.45 -9.58
CA ASP A 44 9.22 -4.28 -11.03
C ASP A 44 10.04 -3.10 -11.56
N ASP A 45 10.01 -1.97 -10.86
CA ASP A 45 10.49 -0.68 -11.40
C ASP A 45 11.38 0.12 -10.45
N GLY A 46 11.72 -0.43 -9.27
CA GLY A 46 12.61 0.23 -8.31
C GLY A 46 12.00 1.45 -7.61
N ASN A 47 10.68 1.68 -7.72
CA ASN A 47 9.99 2.70 -6.91
C ASN A 47 10.23 2.46 -5.42
N VAL A 48 10.49 3.52 -4.66
CA VAL A 48 10.63 3.44 -3.21
C VAL A 48 9.31 3.84 -2.55
N LEU A 49 8.89 3.05 -1.57
CA LEU A 49 7.68 3.25 -0.78
C LEU A 49 8.05 3.25 0.70
N GLU A 50 7.64 4.29 1.42
CA GLU A 50 7.58 4.27 2.88
C GLU A 50 6.11 4.19 3.34
N ILE A 51 5.83 3.27 4.26
CA ILE A 51 4.55 3.19 4.98
C ILE A 51 4.80 3.66 6.41
N THR A 52 4.20 4.78 6.80
CA THR A 52 4.31 5.33 8.16
C THR A 52 2.95 5.31 8.85
N PRO A 53 2.77 4.56 9.95
CA PRO A 53 1.57 4.67 10.77
C PRO A 53 1.56 6.01 11.52
N VAL A 54 0.40 6.65 11.59
CA VAL A 54 0.19 7.85 12.39
C VAL A 54 -1.06 7.69 13.24
N LYS A 55 -1.08 8.32 14.43
CA LYS A 55 -2.23 8.21 15.34
C LYS A 55 -3.35 9.15 14.96
N ASP A 56 -2.98 10.37 14.55
CA ASP A 56 -3.89 11.43 14.15
C ASP A 56 -3.22 12.36 13.13
N ILE A 57 -4.00 13.30 12.61
CA ILE A 57 -3.56 14.27 11.60
C ILE A 57 -2.53 15.25 12.18
N ALA A 58 -2.50 15.49 13.50
CA ALA A 58 -1.58 16.44 14.11
C ALA A 58 -0.13 15.93 14.08
N GLU A 59 0.08 14.60 14.08
CA GLU A 59 1.41 13.99 13.92
C GLU A 59 2.06 14.31 12.57
N LEU A 60 1.28 14.64 11.53
CA LEU A 60 1.82 14.96 10.19
C LEU A 60 2.74 16.18 10.20
N ASN A 61 2.49 17.15 11.07
CA ASN A 61 3.36 18.33 11.17
C ASN A 61 4.77 17.94 11.63
N GLY A 62 4.89 16.93 12.49
CA GLY A 62 6.19 16.40 12.93
C GLY A 62 6.95 15.67 11.83
N LEU A 63 6.23 15.02 10.90
CA LEU A 63 6.84 14.30 9.77
C LEU A 63 7.32 15.24 8.66
N ASN A 64 6.66 16.38 8.49
CA ASN A 64 6.90 17.29 7.37
C ASN A 64 8.35 17.81 7.32
N ALA A 65 8.95 18.12 8.48
CA ALA A 65 10.34 18.55 8.55
C ALA A 65 11.32 17.46 8.11
N GLY A 66 11.06 16.21 8.50
CA GLY A 66 11.85 15.04 8.08
C GLY A 66 11.73 14.80 6.57
N TRP A 67 10.53 14.93 6.02
CA TRP A 67 10.31 14.81 4.58
C TRP A 67 10.99 15.91 3.75
N HIS A 68 11.08 17.13 4.28
CA HIS A 68 11.82 18.20 3.60
C HIS A 68 13.32 17.91 3.55
N LYS A 69 13.92 17.47 4.67
CA LYS A 69 15.32 17.05 4.70
C LYS A 69 15.60 15.88 3.77
N LEU A 70 14.68 14.92 3.71
CA LEU A 70 14.77 13.79 2.80
C LEU A 70 14.68 14.26 1.35
N TRP A 71 13.75 15.15 1.02
CA TRP A 71 13.67 15.75 -0.30
C TRP A 71 14.99 16.41 -0.71
N GLU A 72 15.55 17.25 0.16
CA GLU A 72 16.84 17.92 -0.08
C GLU A 72 17.98 16.92 -0.32
N SER A 73 17.95 15.75 0.32
CA SER A 73 19.04 14.78 0.23
C SER A 73 18.93 13.82 -0.96
N VAL A 74 17.73 13.51 -1.46
CA VAL A 74 17.54 12.53 -2.53
C VAL A 74 16.99 13.10 -3.84
N SER A 75 16.53 14.35 -3.90
CA SER A 75 15.82 14.89 -5.07
C SER A 75 16.57 14.80 -6.40
N ASP A 76 17.90 14.97 -6.40
CA ASP A 76 18.74 14.83 -7.60
C ASP A 76 18.72 13.41 -8.19
N ASP A 77 18.34 12.42 -7.39
CA ASP A 77 18.26 11.00 -7.75
C ASP A 77 16.83 10.53 -8.09
N LEU A 78 15.84 11.44 -8.07
CA LEU A 78 14.44 11.10 -8.33
C LEU A 78 13.98 11.46 -9.74
N VAL A 79 13.00 10.69 -10.24
CA VAL A 79 12.29 10.94 -11.50
C VAL A 79 10.94 11.62 -11.26
N THR A 80 10.35 11.41 -10.08
CA THR A 80 9.06 12.01 -9.70
C THR A 80 9.16 12.77 -8.39
N ASP A 81 8.23 13.69 -8.19
CA ASP A 81 7.94 14.24 -6.87
C ASP A 81 7.43 13.14 -5.90
N PHE A 82 7.43 13.46 -4.61
CA PHE A 82 6.90 12.63 -3.53
C PHE A 82 5.39 12.54 -3.63
N ARG A 83 4.89 11.35 -3.92
CA ARG A 83 3.46 11.04 -3.92
C ARG A 83 3.07 10.61 -2.52
N ARG A 84 2.36 11.50 -1.81
CA ARG A 84 1.93 11.26 -0.44
C ARG A 84 0.43 11.02 -0.38
N HIS A 85 0.06 9.94 0.30
CA HIS A 85 -1.32 9.55 0.53
C HIS A 85 -1.55 9.44 2.03
N LEU A 86 -2.53 10.18 2.56
CA LEU A 86 -3.07 9.94 3.90
C LEU A 86 -4.30 9.04 3.74
N LEU A 87 -4.26 7.90 4.41
CA LEU A 87 -5.26 6.85 4.30
C LEU A 87 -5.86 6.55 5.69
N GLU A 88 -7.16 6.28 5.72
CA GLU A 88 -7.91 5.95 6.94
C GLU A 88 -8.37 4.49 6.92
N PHE A 89 -8.19 3.79 8.02
CA PHE A 89 -8.53 2.38 8.15
C PHE A 89 -10.03 2.13 7.97
N VAL A 90 -10.37 1.06 7.25
CA VAL A 90 -11.76 0.65 7.02
C VAL A 90 -12.03 -0.71 7.65
N GLU A 91 -11.24 -1.73 7.27
CA GLU A 91 -11.41 -3.11 7.74
C GLU A 91 -10.21 -4.00 7.40
N ALA A 92 -10.11 -5.16 8.05
CA ALA A 92 -9.00 -6.09 7.87
C ALA A 92 -9.51 -7.55 7.86
N PRO A 93 -9.82 -8.15 6.68
CA PRO A 93 -10.17 -9.58 6.61
C PRO A 93 -9.06 -10.51 7.12
N LYS A 94 -7.80 -10.05 7.05
CA LYS A 94 -6.65 -10.65 7.75
C LYS A 94 -5.84 -9.52 8.38
N ASP A 95 -5.98 -9.32 9.68
CA ASP A 95 -5.27 -8.26 10.41
C ASP A 95 -3.79 -8.62 10.67
N THR A 96 -3.07 -7.71 11.30
CA THR A 96 -1.67 -7.86 11.73
C THR A 96 -1.49 -7.48 13.20
N THR A 97 -0.50 -8.08 13.85
CA THR A 97 -0.09 -7.74 15.21
C THR A 97 0.56 -6.37 15.31
N ASP A 98 1.13 -5.89 14.21
CA ASP A 98 1.90 -4.65 14.13
C ASP A 98 1.09 -3.52 13.47
N PRO A 99 1.50 -2.24 13.57
CA PRO A 99 0.78 -1.14 12.94
C PRO A 99 0.71 -1.23 11.40
N VAL A 100 1.72 -1.87 10.79
CA VAL A 100 1.82 -2.16 9.36
C VAL A 100 2.32 -3.59 9.17
N PRO A 101 2.01 -4.27 8.04
CA PRO A 101 2.52 -5.61 7.78
C PRO A 101 4.05 -5.66 7.89
N GLN A 102 4.58 -6.64 8.61
CA GLN A 102 6.03 -6.85 8.77
C GLN A 102 6.60 -7.91 7.82
N THR A 103 5.79 -8.35 6.86
CA THR A 103 6.15 -9.40 5.90
C THR A 103 7.27 -8.96 4.94
N PRO A 104 8.03 -9.90 4.36
CA PRO A 104 9.09 -9.58 3.38
C PRO A 104 8.57 -8.85 2.14
N TYR A 105 7.31 -9.08 1.78
CA TYR A 105 6.66 -8.43 0.65
C TYR A 105 5.33 -7.79 1.07
N VAL A 106 4.99 -6.71 0.38
CA VAL A 106 3.66 -6.11 0.41
C VAL A 106 3.16 -5.83 -1.01
N GLN A 107 1.87 -6.02 -1.26
CA GLN A 107 1.20 -5.53 -2.45
C GLN A 107 0.27 -4.39 -2.07
N LEU A 108 0.42 -3.26 -2.75
CA LEU A 108 -0.58 -2.19 -2.76
C LEU A 108 -1.56 -2.47 -3.89
N ARG A 109 -2.87 -2.45 -3.58
CA ARG A 109 -3.93 -2.55 -4.57
C ARG A 109 -4.89 -1.40 -4.39
N TYR A 110 -5.22 -0.70 -5.46
CA TYR A 110 -6.09 0.45 -5.40
C TYR A 110 -7.26 0.30 -6.36
N ILE A 111 -8.44 0.68 -5.89
CA ILE A 111 -9.66 0.79 -6.69
C ILE A 111 -10.45 2.04 -6.31
N GLU A 112 -11.10 2.66 -7.28
CA GLU A 112 -12.13 3.66 -7.04
C GLU A 112 -13.51 3.00 -7.16
N VAL A 113 -14.33 3.15 -6.12
CA VAL A 113 -15.68 2.57 -6.07
C VAL A 113 -16.70 3.68 -6.22
N LYS A 114 -17.72 3.48 -7.07
CA LYS A 114 -18.81 4.43 -7.26
C LYS A 114 -19.47 4.71 -5.90
N PRO A 115 -19.57 5.99 -5.46
CA PRO A 115 -20.13 6.32 -4.14
C PRO A 115 -21.56 5.80 -3.95
N SER A 116 -22.39 5.83 -5.01
CA SER A 116 -23.77 5.35 -5.00
C SER A 116 -23.91 3.85 -4.73
N THR A 117 -22.85 3.07 -4.93
CA THR A 117 -22.85 1.62 -4.71
C THR A 117 -21.88 1.18 -3.63
N TYR A 118 -21.24 2.11 -2.91
CA TYR A 118 -20.16 1.78 -1.96
C TYR A 118 -20.59 0.81 -0.85
N ALA A 119 -21.78 1.03 -0.26
CA ALA A 119 -22.32 0.13 0.76
C ALA A 119 -22.55 -1.30 0.22
N ALA A 120 -23.16 -1.41 -0.96
CA ALA A 120 -23.38 -2.70 -1.62
C ALA A 120 -22.07 -3.38 -2.02
N TYR A 121 -21.05 -2.61 -2.42
CA TYR A 121 -19.71 -3.13 -2.69
C TYR A 121 -19.06 -3.69 -1.42
N ARG A 122 -19.20 -3.02 -0.28
CA ARG A 122 -18.67 -3.52 1.01
C ARG A 122 -19.32 -4.84 1.43
N GLU A 123 -20.63 -4.94 1.31
CA GLU A 123 -21.35 -6.19 1.61
C GLU A 123 -20.96 -7.32 0.63
N TRP A 124 -20.84 -6.99 -0.66
CA TRP A 124 -20.45 -7.96 -1.68
C TRP A 124 -19.00 -8.45 -1.50
N ARG A 125 -18.04 -7.56 -1.21
CA ARG A 125 -16.62 -7.93 -1.07
C ARG A 125 -16.35 -8.81 0.14
N GLU A 126 -17.14 -8.65 1.20
CA GLU A 126 -17.07 -9.46 2.42
C GLU A 126 -17.27 -10.95 2.12
N ASN A 127 -18.20 -11.28 1.22
CA ASN A 127 -18.55 -12.65 0.86
C ASN A 127 -17.84 -13.18 -0.40
N THR A 128 -16.93 -12.38 -0.99
CA THR A 128 -16.23 -12.74 -2.22
C THR A 128 -14.73 -12.54 -2.08
N ILE A 129 -14.23 -11.31 -2.31
CA ILE A 129 -12.81 -10.98 -2.22
C ILE A 129 -12.24 -11.39 -0.86
N PHE A 130 -12.94 -11.08 0.23
CA PHE A 130 -12.45 -11.36 1.57
C PHE A 130 -12.52 -12.83 1.95
N ASP A 131 -13.48 -13.59 1.39
CA ASP A 131 -13.50 -15.04 1.56
C ASP A 131 -12.26 -15.70 0.93
N VAL A 132 -11.93 -15.31 -0.31
CA VAL A 132 -10.69 -15.75 -0.99
C VAL A 132 -9.45 -15.37 -0.17
N VAL A 133 -9.37 -14.13 0.31
CA VAL A 133 -8.26 -13.68 1.17
C VAL A 133 -8.15 -14.51 2.44
N ARG A 134 -9.27 -14.80 3.12
CA ARG A 134 -9.30 -15.55 4.37
C ARG A 134 -8.78 -16.98 4.19
N ARG A 135 -9.22 -17.66 3.13
CA ARG A 135 -8.86 -19.07 2.86
C ARG A 135 -7.45 -19.25 2.26
N SER A 136 -6.84 -18.21 1.71
CA SER A 136 -5.52 -18.34 1.06
C SER A 136 -4.36 -18.22 2.04
N ASP A 137 -3.61 -19.29 2.24
CA ASP A 137 -2.44 -19.31 3.15
C ASP A 137 -1.32 -18.36 2.72
N GLU A 138 -1.23 -18.05 1.43
CA GLU A 138 -0.27 -17.10 0.86
C GLU A 138 -0.47 -15.68 1.39
N VAL A 139 -1.70 -15.30 1.70
CA VAL A 139 -2.04 -13.97 2.22
C VAL A 139 -1.92 -13.99 3.73
N LYS A 140 -0.94 -13.26 4.28
CA LYS A 140 -0.71 -13.18 5.73
C LYS A 140 -1.44 -12.01 6.37
N THR A 141 -1.48 -10.90 5.66
CA THR A 141 -2.20 -9.69 6.07
C THR A 141 -2.91 -9.10 4.86
N PHE A 142 -4.09 -8.53 5.08
CA PHE A 142 -4.86 -7.83 4.08
C PHE A 142 -5.69 -6.76 4.78
N LEU A 143 -5.24 -5.52 4.66
CA LEU A 143 -5.84 -4.34 5.30
C LEU A 143 -6.49 -3.47 4.23
N ALA A 144 -7.66 -2.92 4.50
CA ALA A 144 -8.34 -1.97 3.65
C ALA A 144 -8.34 -0.59 4.29
N TYR A 145 -7.89 0.39 3.52
CA TYR A 145 -7.89 1.80 3.87
C TYR A 145 -8.63 2.61 2.80
N HIS A 146 -9.25 3.73 3.18
CA HIS A 146 -9.81 4.69 2.26
C HIS A 146 -8.91 5.92 2.17
N SER A 147 -8.79 6.50 0.98
CA SER A 147 -8.12 7.78 0.79
C SER A 147 -8.81 8.87 1.60
N LEU A 148 -8.07 9.50 2.52
CA LEU A 148 -8.51 10.66 3.28
C LEU A 148 -7.99 11.96 2.64
N ILE A 149 -6.69 12.01 2.32
CA ILE A 149 -6.06 13.08 1.53
C ILE A 149 -5.14 12.42 0.51
N SER A 150 -5.49 12.50 -0.78
CA SER A 150 -4.81 11.78 -1.85
C SER A 150 -5.21 12.37 -3.21
N SER A 151 -4.32 12.32 -4.20
CA SER A 151 -4.67 12.55 -5.61
C SER A 151 -5.37 11.35 -6.25
N GLN A 152 -5.41 10.21 -5.56
CA GLN A 152 -6.06 8.97 -5.96
C GLN A 152 -7.23 8.67 -4.98
N PRO A 153 -8.49 8.93 -5.36
CA PRO A 153 -9.68 8.67 -4.53
C PRO A 153 -10.14 7.21 -4.53
N GLY A 154 -10.24 6.58 -3.36
CA GLY A 154 -10.85 5.25 -3.29
C GLY A 154 -10.31 4.41 -2.15
N VAL A 155 -10.34 3.10 -2.35
CA VAL A 155 -9.86 2.11 -1.38
C VAL A 155 -8.46 1.65 -1.78
N MET A 156 -7.52 1.77 -0.86
CA MET A 156 -6.19 1.16 -0.92
C MET A 156 -6.18 -0.09 -0.03
N PHE A 157 -5.85 -1.23 -0.61
CA PHE A 157 -5.55 -2.45 0.11
C PHE A 157 -4.05 -2.58 0.29
N VAL A 158 -3.62 -2.88 1.52
CA VAL A 158 -2.24 -3.21 1.87
C VAL A 158 -2.21 -4.67 2.25
N SER A 159 -1.65 -5.51 1.38
CA SER A 159 -1.58 -6.95 1.61
C SER A 159 -0.15 -7.41 1.83
N GLY A 160 0.10 -8.05 2.97
CA GLY A 160 1.40 -8.63 3.32
C GLY A 160 1.46 -10.13 3.04
N PHE A 161 2.59 -10.59 2.51
CA PHE A 161 2.85 -12.00 2.19
C PHE A 161 4.34 -12.37 2.25
N GLU A 162 4.60 -13.66 2.41
CA GLU A 162 5.95 -14.21 2.65
C GLU A 162 6.48 -15.09 1.52
N CYS A 163 5.58 -15.63 0.69
CA CYS A 163 5.95 -16.47 -0.45
C CYS A 163 6.51 -15.64 -1.62
N GLU A 164 7.03 -16.32 -2.64
CA GLU A 164 7.46 -15.65 -3.88
C GLU A 164 6.31 -14.88 -4.52
N PRO A 165 6.55 -13.67 -5.09
CA PRO A 165 5.49 -12.85 -5.68
C PRO A 165 4.60 -13.57 -6.70
N ALA A 166 5.18 -14.48 -7.50
CA ALA A 166 4.42 -15.28 -8.47
C ALA A 166 3.41 -16.23 -7.81
N GLN A 167 3.78 -16.84 -6.67
CA GLN A 167 2.88 -17.71 -5.90
C GLN A 167 1.74 -16.89 -5.29
N TYR A 168 2.05 -15.74 -4.70
CA TYR A 168 1.04 -14.82 -4.18
C TYR A 168 0.07 -14.35 -5.28
N GLN A 169 0.60 -13.98 -6.45
CA GLN A 169 -0.21 -13.52 -7.58
C GLN A 169 -1.13 -14.62 -8.14
N ALA A 170 -0.77 -15.91 -7.99
CA ALA A 170 -1.60 -17.03 -8.42
C ALA A 170 -2.97 -17.05 -7.71
N VAL A 171 -3.06 -16.57 -6.47
CA VAL A 171 -4.33 -16.43 -5.73
C VAL A 171 -5.30 -15.53 -6.50
N PHE A 172 -4.80 -14.39 -6.99
CA PHE A 172 -5.58 -13.33 -7.64
C PHE A 172 -5.67 -13.45 -9.16
N THR A 173 -5.10 -14.51 -9.73
CA THR A 173 -5.19 -14.84 -11.16
C THR A 173 -5.90 -16.17 -11.40
N SER A 174 -6.44 -16.79 -10.34
CA SER A 174 -7.29 -17.97 -10.44
C SER A 174 -8.57 -17.67 -11.23
N PRO A 175 -9.15 -18.65 -11.97
CA PRO A 175 -10.39 -18.45 -12.72
C PRO A 175 -11.54 -17.90 -11.86
N GLU A 176 -11.71 -18.44 -10.65
CA GLU A 176 -12.70 -17.97 -9.68
C GLU A 176 -12.50 -16.49 -9.32
N TYR A 177 -11.25 -16.08 -9.06
CA TYR A 177 -10.98 -14.69 -8.71
C TYR A 177 -11.15 -13.73 -9.90
N GLN A 178 -10.88 -14.19 -11.13
CA GLN A 178 -11.13 -13.40 -12.34
C GLN A 178 -12.63 -13.11 -12.51
N GLU A 179 -13.50 -14.08 -12.22
CA GLU A 179 -14.96 -13.84 -12.20
C GLU A 179 -15.37 -12.81 -11.14
N ILE A 180 -14.72 -12.81 -9.97
CA ILE A 180 -14.92 -11.81 -8.91
C ILE A 180 -14.49 -10.43 -9.39
N VAL A 181 -13.32 -10.31 -10.03
CA VAL A 181 -12.81 -9.04 -10.58
C VAL A 181 -13.73 -8.49 -11.66
N GLN A 182 -14.22 -9.33 -12.56
CA GLN A 182 -15.17 -8.94 -13.60
C GLN A 182 -16.47 -8.39 -12.98
N GLN A 183 -17.05 -9.12 -12.02
CA GLN A 183 -18.25 -8.66 -11.30
C GLN A 183 -18.02 -7.32 -10.59
N ALA A 184 -16.84 -7.13 -9.98
CA ALA A 184 -16.47 -5.88 -9.33
C ALA A 184 -16.36 -4.73 -10.34
N GLY A 185 -15.70 -4.98 -11.46
CA GLY A 185 -15.52 -4.06 -12.58
C GLY A 185 -16.85 -3.54 -13.11
N ASP A 186 -17.75 -4.45 -13.49
CA ASP A 186 -19.02 -4.11 -14.11
C ASP A 186 -19.92 -3.29 -13.17
N ARG A 187 -19.97 -3.69 -11.90
CA ARG A 187 -20.99 -3.20 -10.96
C ARG A 187 -20.51 -2.01 -10.15
N TYR A 188 -19.29 -2.06 -9.63
CA TYR A 188 -18.87 -1.20 -8.52
C TYR A 188 -17.71 -0.26 -8.86
N ILE A 189 -16.75 -0.70 -9.67
CA ILE A 189 -15.49 0.02 -9.89
C ILE A 189 -15.65 1.08 -10.98
N VAL A 190 -15.09 2.27 -10.74
CA VAL A 190 -14.96 3.33 -11.76
C VAL A 190 -13.87 2.92 -12.75
N GLY A 191 -14.17 2.97 -14.06
CA GLY A 191 -13.24 2.50 -15.09
C GLY A 191 -13.26 0.98 -15.33
N GLY A 192 -14.18 0.24 -14.69
CA GLY A 192 -14.31 -1.20 -14.88
C GLY A 192 -13.08 -1.97 -14.40
N GLU A 193 -12.74 -3.04 -15.11
CA GLU A 193 -11.56 -3.89 -14.79
C GLU A 193 -10.24 -3.13 -14.86
N SER A 194 -10.16 -2.08 -15.70
CA SER A 194 -8.95 -1.24 -15.82
C SER A 194 -8.73 -0.29 -14.64
N GLY A 195 -9.72 -0.16 -13.74
CA GLY A 195 -9.63 0.67 -12.55
C GLY A 195 -8.81 0.07 -11.41
N LEU A 196 -8.29 -1.15 -11.58
CA LEU A 196 -7.44 -1.82 -10.59
C LEU A 196 -5.97 -1.49 -10.86
N TYR A 197 -5.36 -0.78 -9.91
CA TYR A 197 -3.91 -0.62 -9.84
C TYR A 197 -3.33 -1.63 -8.84
N THR A 198 -2.25 -2.31 -9.20
CA THR A 198 -1.50 -3.15 -8.27
C THR A 198 0.00 -2.94 -8.42
N ARG A 199 0.71 -2.92 -7.30
CA ARG A 199 2.17 -2.93 -7.29
C ARG A 199 2.70 -3.74 -6.13
N VAL A 200 3.73 -4.54 -6.40
CA VAL A 200 4.42 -5.36 -5.41
C VAL A 200 5.71 -4.69 -4.99
N TYR A 201 5.98 -4.79 -3.70
CA TYR A 201 7.09 -4.18 -3.00
C TYR A 201 7.78 -5.22 -2.11
N LYS A 202 9.11 -5.18 -2.08
CA LYS A 202 9.97 -5.95 -1.18
C LYS A 202 10.51 -5.03 -0.09
N ARG A 203 10.51 -5.53 1.14
CA ARG A 203 11.02 -4.80 2.31
C ARG A 203 12.51 -4.50 2.17
N ALA A 204 12.91 -3.29 2.52
CA ALA A 204 14.24 -2.73 2.29
C ALA A 204 14.95 -2.25 3.57
N ASP A 205 14.29 -2.28 4.72
CA ASP A 205 14.79 -1.83 6.02
C ASP A 205 15.13 -2.97 6.99
N VAL A 206 15.51 -4.12 6.44
CA VAL A 206 15.90 -5.34 7.18
C VAL A 206 17.39 -5.42 7.48
#